data_AF-A0A2G8SSI9-F1
#
_entry.id   AF-A0A2G8SSI9-F1
#
_cell.length_a   1.000
_cell.length_b   1.000
_cell.length_c   1.000
_cell.angle_alpha   90.00
_cell.angle_beta   90.00
_cell.angle_gamma   90.00
#
_symmetry.space_group_name_H-M   'P 1'
#
loop_
_entity.id
_entity.type
_entity.pdbx_description
1 polymer ?
#
loop_
_entity_poly.entity_id
_entity_poly.type
_entity_poly.pdbx_seq_one_letter_code
_entity_poly.pdbx_strand_id
1 'polypeptide(L)' 'MEDDYYSIESILAENQKIQCTFKVDVPDMGHLDGGKVGDIKALSKVQIPLWMAYILIFS' A
#
# COMPACT_ATOMS: atom_id res chain seq x y z
N MET A 1 -16.58 18.05 -6.61
CA MET A 1 -15.51 17.14 -7.06
C MET A 1 -14.60 17.02 -5.86
N GLU A 2 -14.87 16.03 -4.99
CA GLU A 2 -14.16 15.85 -3.71
C GLU A 2 -12.85 15.07 -3.87
N ASP A 3 -12.69 14.35 -4.98
CA ASP A 3 -11.47 13.64 -5.37
C ASP A 3 -10.77 14.37 -6.53
N ASP A 4 -10.14 15.50 -6.24
CA ASP A 4 -9.29 16.20 -7.20
C ASP A 4 -7.83 15.78 -7.00
N TYR A 5 -7.14 15.45 -8.10
CA TYR A 5 -5.74 15.01 -8.08
C TYR A 5 -4.80 16.04 -7.44
N TYR A 6 -5.12 17.33 -7.56
CA TYR A 6 -4.32 18.42 -6.98
C TYR A 6 -4.79 18.88 -5.59
N SER A 7 -5.84 18.28 -5.04
CA SER A 7 -6.32 18.59 -3.69
C SER A 7 -5.31 18.08 -2.65
N ILE A 8 -4.80 19.00 -1.83
CA ILE A 8 -3.89 18.66 -0.72
C ILE A 8 -4.62 17.75 0.29
N GLU A 9 -5.91 17.98 0.53
CA GLU A 9 -6.70 17.16 1.44
C GLU A 9 -6.83 15.73 0.92
N SER A 10 -7.09 15.56 -0.37
CA SER A 10 -7.16 14.24 -1.02
C SER A 10 -5.80 13.53 -0.96
N ILE A 11 -4.70 14.23 -1.26
CA ILE A 11 -3.33 13.68 -1.15
C ILE A 11 -3.03 13.22 0.29
N LEU A 12 -3.39 14.02 1.30
CA LEU A 12 -3.16 13.68 2.71
C LEU A 12 -4.02 12.50 3.18
N ALA A 13 -5.26 12.43 2.71
CA ALA A 13 -6.17 11.31 3.01
C ALA A 13 -5.66 10.00 2.39
N GLU A 14 -5.21 10.04 1.14
CA GLU A 14 -4.68 8.87 0.43
C GLU A 14 -3.34 8.35 0.99
N ASN A 15 -2.58 9.18 1.69
CA ASN A 15 -1.33 8.76 2.32
C ASN A 15 -1.54 7.98 3.64
N GLN A 16 -2.79 7.89 4.15
CA GLN A 16 -3.09 7.09 5.33
C GLN A 16 -2.80 5.61 5.09
N LYS A 17 -2.16 4.97 6.08
CA LYS A 17 -1.79 3.55 5.98
C LYS A 17 -2.95 2.66 6.40
N ILE A 18 -3.25 1.67 5.56
CA ILE A 18 -4.22 0.61 5.84
C ILE A 18 -3.51 -0.74 5.90
N GLN A 19 -4.03 -1.64 6.73
CA GLN A 19 -3.51 -3.00 6.83
C GLN A 19 -4.07 -3.84 5.68
N CYS A 20 -3.19 -4.37 4.83
CA CYS A 20 -3.54 -5.24 3.73
C CYS A 20 -2.91 -6.62 3.90
N THR A 21 -3.60 -7.66 3.42
CA THR A 21 -3.07 -9.03 3.37
C THR A 21 -2.66 -9.35 1.94
N PHE A 22 -1.37 -9.61 1.74
CA PHE A 22 -0.83 -10.03 0.46
C PHE A 22 -1.25 -11.48 0.19
N LYS A 23 -1.86 -11.75 -0.97
CA LYS A 23 -2.35 -13.10 -1.32
C LYS A 23 -1.28 -13.98 -1.98
N VAL A 24 -0.18 -13.37 -2.40
CA VAL A 24 0.93 -14.01 -3.11
C VAL A 24 2.25 -13.56 -2.51
N ASP A 25 3.32 -14.31 -2.79
CA ASP A 25 4.68 -13.85 -2.52
C ASP A 25 5.01 -12.68 -3.47
N VAL A 26 5.63 -11.63 -2.92
CA VAL A 26 6.08 -10.46 -3.68
C VAL A 26 7.60 -10.30 -3.46
N PRO A 27 8.42 -10.52 -4.50
CA PRO A 27 9.86 -10.47 -4.37
C PRO A 27 10.36 -9.06 -4.07
N ASP A 28 11.42 -8.97 -3.25
CA ASP A 28 12.17 -7.73 -2.94
C ASP A 28 11.37 -6.55 -2.33
N MET A 29 10.12 -6.78 -1.93
CA MET A 29 9.21 -5.75 -1.39
C MET A 29 9.14 -5.71 0.14
N GLY A 30 10.03 -6.39 0.86
CA GLY A 30 10.05 -6.46 2.33
C GLY A 30 10.15 -5.09 3.01
N HIS A 31 10.69 -4.08 2.32
CA HIS A 31 10.82 -2.73 2.86
C HIS A 31 9.46 -2.05 3.13
N LEU A 32 8.39 -2.51 2.47
CA LEU A 32 7.02 -2.06 2.74
C LEU A 32 6.53 -2.50 4.12
N ASP A 33 7.10 -3.58 4.69
CA ASP A 33 6.77 -4.12 6.01
C ASP A 33 7.67 -3.55 7.11
N GLY A 34 7.89 -2.23 7.08
CA GLY A 34 8.60 -1.50 8.14
C GLY A 34 10.11 -1.73 8.16
N GLY A 35 10.75 -1.89 7.00
CA GLY A 35 12.21 -1.96 6.89
C GLY A 35 12.81 -3.37 6.89
N LYS A 36 12.01 -4.40 6.60
CA LYS A 36 12.55 -5.74 6.32
C LYS A 36 13.25 -5.75 4.96
N VAL A 37 14.26 -6.61 4.82
CA VAL A 37 14.94 -6.88 3.54
C VAL A 37 14.40 -8.20 2.99
N GLY A 38 14.27 -8.32 1.67
CA GLY A 38 13.81 -9.53 0.98
C GLY A 38 12.34 -9.48 0.57
N ASP A 39 11.67 -10.62 0.52
CA ASP A 39 10.30 -10.76 -0.01
C ASP A 39 9.21 -10.46 1.02
N ILE A 40 8.04 -10.05 0.54
CA ILE A 40 6.78 -10.20 1.28
C ILE A 40 6.24 -11.61 1.00
N LYS A 41 6.01 -12.41 2.03
CA LYS A 41 5.40 -13.73 1.87
C LYS A 41 3.88 -13.67 1.82
N ALA A 42 3.25 -14.59 1.11
CA ALA A 42 1.80 -14.73 1.09
C ALA A 42 1.24 -14.79 2.51
N LEU A 43 0.03 -14.24 2.68
CA LEU A 43 -0.68 -14.06 3.95
C LEU A 43 -0.03 -13.08 4.95
N SER A 44 1.11 -12.46 4.62
CA SER A 44 1.68 -11.38 5.42
C SER A 44 0.71 -10.19 5.48
N LYS A 45 0.61 -9.59 6.66
CA LYS A 45 -0.17 -8.37 6.89
C LYS A 45 0.77 -7.17 6.92
N VAL A 46 0.70 -6.33 5.91
CA VAL A 46 1.59 -5.18 5.73
C VAL A 46 0.76 -3.90 5.70
N GLN A 47 1.26 -2.84 6.33
CA GLN A 47 0.61 -1.52 6.30
C GLN A 47 1.13 -0.69 5.13
N ILE A 48 0.29 -0.46 4.14
CA ILE A 48 0.61 0.34 2.94
C ILE A 48 -0.32 1.54 2.81
N PRO A 49 0.12 2.64 2.16
CA PRO A 49 -0.75 3.78 1.88
C PRO A 49 -1.95 3.41 1.02
N LEU A 50 -3.08 4.11 1.22
CA LEU A 50 -4.32 3.87 0.50
C LEU A 50 -4.16 4.02 -1.03
N TRP A 51 -3.43 5.04 -1.49
CA TRP A 51 -3.16 5.23 -2.93
C TRP A 51 -2.50 4.01 -3.58
N MET A 52 -1.61 3.33 -2.85
CA MET A 52 -0.92 2.14 -3.35
C MET A 52 -1.84 0.92 -3.34
N ALA A 53 -2.67 0.78 -2.31
CA ALA A 53 -3.59 -0.34 -2.18
C ALA A 53 -4.58 -0.41 -3.36
N TYR A 54 -5.11 0.74 -3.80
CA TYR A 54 -6.00 0.78 -4.97
C TYR A 54 -5.32 0.27 -6.24
N ILE A 55 -4.07 0.69 -6.49
CA ILE A 55 -3.32 0.26 -7.67
C ILE A 55 -3.16 -1.27 -7.66
N LEU A 56 -2.78 -1.85 -6.52
CA LEU A 56 -2.53 -3.30 -6.40
C LEU A 56 -3.80 -4.16 -6.49
N ILE A 57 -4.96 -3.63 -6.09
CA ILE A 57 -6.24 -4.36 -6.12
C ILE A 57 -6.81 -4.38 -7.54
N PHE A 58 -6.62 -3.32 -8.31
CA PHE A 58 -7.21 -3.15 -9.64
C PHE A 58 -6.24 -3.42 -10.80
N SER A 59 -4.96 -3.69 -10.52
CA SER A 59 -3.94 -4.09 -11.49
C SER A 59 -4.02 -5.56 -11.88
#